data_AF-A0ABD4YC91-F1
#
_entry.id   AF-A0ABD4YC91-F1
#
_cell.length_a   1.000
_cell.length_b   1.000
_cell.length_c   1.000
_cell.angle_alpha   90.00
_cell.angle_beta   90.00
_cell.angle_gamma   90.00
#
_symmetry.space_group_name_H-M   'P 1'
#
loop_
_entity.id
_entity.type
_entity.pdbx_description
1 polymer ?
#
loop_
_entity_poly.entity_id
_entity_poly.type
_entity_poly.pdbx_seq_one_letter_code
_entity_poly.pdbx_strand_id
1 'polypeptide(L)'
;MAYTPYSYVQLKADGATTNFPFNFPYLDTAHIQVSVDTVVTDFTWVDSYTIKIASAPVAGAVVEIRRITPKDSAIVSFQDGSTLLEADLDLMVTYNLYCAQEAYDGTQASIHLTADGVWDGQGVRATDFADPVDAQDLMTLNYMNVNFRNTMLAIEQDSIDKTTAIRTAANSDLEAIHTTAVNDLNVITQAAEAATSASQTAAKTSETNAANSAAAASASETASAASQAAAKTSETNAATSEQQAAGYAASLKLPVASGEALQALRQNATETGLEYFPSHLAHGLGALVDFRTTTMATATPADVYGTGTQFGFISGGPGGLAIPGVADPSYGILTVHGHWKDTSALPAIAQEFASGTQRFFRYATGATTWSAWFTVYNSGNFAISNYIAVGSQHDTTGMKFYSGSPPAIASITASGQSPALTIGNSDNDAASAVMAFIRDGQYACYLGIDTDNVFKIGGWSMGDVSYPVIHSANLGAYTGQLAVGAVGTYAFMWANGNYAPGTLLAGSSIYYGSYNYQSSVTASGTWMVCGYLSSGYKATVMLRVA
;
A
#
# COMPACT_ATOMS: atom_id res chain seq x y z
N MET A 1 61.77 -40.31 -54.68
CA MET A 1 62.30 -39.89 -55.99
C MET A 1 61.15 -39.24 -56.73
N ALA A 2 61.38 -38.09 -57.38
CA ALA A 2 60.34 -37.45 -58.19
C ALA A 2 59.96 -38.39 -59.34
N TYR A 3 58.65 -38.62 -59.52
CA TYR A 3 58.13 -39.35 -60.67
C TYR A 3 58.62 -38.71 -61.97
N THR A 4 59.19 -39.49 -62.88
CA THR A 4 59.58 -39.02 -64.21
C THR A 4 58.61 -39.62 -65.22
N PRO A 5 57.77 -38.80 -65.89
CA PRO A 5 56.78 -39.31 -66.82
C PRO A 5 57.40 -39.98 -68.06
N TYR A 6 56.67 -40.90 -68.67
CA TYR A 6 57.10 -41.63 -69.87
C TYR A 6 56.58 -41.02 -71.17
N SER A 7 55.49 -40.25 -71.11
CA SER A 7 54.77 -39.74 -72.29
C SER A 7 54.67 -38.23 -72.34
N TYR A 8 55.21 -37.49 -71.36
CA TYR A 8 55.16 -36.03 -71.37
C TYR A 8 56.36 -35.38 -70.66
N VAL A 9 56.60 -34.11 -70.98
CA VAL A 9 57.48 -33.22 -70.21
C VAL A 9 56.74 -31.93 -69.89
N GLN A 10 56.99 -31.39 -68.70
CA GLN A 10 56.50 -30.08 -68.28
C GLN A 10 57.69 -29.16 -68.06
N LEU A 11 57.67 -28.02 -68.76
CA LEU A 11 58.73 -27.01 -68.72
C LEU A 11 58.13 -25.68 -68.26
N LYS A 12 58.87 -24.97 -67.40
CA LYS A 12 58.50 -23.62 -66.99
C LYS A 12 59.03 -22.62 -68.01
N ALA A 13 58.14 -21.83 -68.59
CA ALA A 13 58.54 -20.74 -69.47
C ALA A 13 59.20 -19.61 -68.66
N ASP A 14 60.19 -18.95 -69.26
CA ASP A 14 60.95 -17.82 -68.70
C ASP A 14 60.46 -16.46 -69.23
N GLY A 15 59.47 -16.44 -70.12
CA GLY A 15 58.99 -15.22 -70.77
C GLY A 15 59.73 -14.82 -72.05
N ALA A 16 60.76 -15.57 -72.47
CA ALA A 16 61.62 -15.23 -73.62
C ALA A 16 61.88 -16.41 -74.57
N THR A 17 61.96 -17.63 -74.05
CA THR A 17 62.24 -18.84 -74.81
C THR A 17 61.02 -19.28 -75.63
N THR A 18 61.25 -19.60 -76.91
CA THR A 18 60.22 -20.09 -77.84
C THR A 18 60.42 -21.54 -78.29
N ASN A 19 61.62 -22.10 -78.07
CA ASN A 19 61.96 -23.47 -78.43
C ASN A 19 61.99 -24.35 -77.18
N PHE A 20 61.30 -25.49 -77.21
CA PHE A 20 61.13 -26.37 -76.06
C PHE A 20 61.52 -27.81 -76.44
N PRO A 21 62.58 -28.38 -75.82
CA PRO A 21 63.00 -29.75 -76.09
C PRO A 21 62.22 -30.78 -75.27
N PHE A 22 62.09 -32.00 -75.77
CA PHE A 22 61.53 -33.15 -75.05
C PHE A 22 62.33 -34.44 -75.39
N ASN A 23 62.17 -35.50 -74.60
CA ASN A 23 63.04 -36.68 -74.66
C ASN A 23 62.31 -38.03 -74.65
N PHE A 24 60.99 -38.03 -74.83
CA PHE A 24 60.21 -39.27 -74.98
C PHE A 24 59.98 -39.60 -76.46
N PRO A 25 59.95 -40.89 -76.84
CA PRO A 25 59.74 -41.29 -78.23
C PRO A 25 58.26 -41.23 -78.64
N TYR A 26 57.99 -41.15 -79.94
CA TYR A 26 56.65 -41.11 -80.51
C TYR A 26 56.58 -41.92 -81.82
N LEU A 27 55.37 -42.35 -82.21
CA LEU A 27 55.15 -43.12 -83.45
C LEU A 27 55.00 -42.21 -84.68
N ASP A 28 54.25 -41.12 -84.52
CA ASP A 28 54.01 -40.12 -85.55
C ASP A 28 54.07 -38.73 -84.92
N THR A 29 54.60 -37.75 -85.65
CA THR A 29 54.60 -36.34 -85.25
C THR A 29 53.20 -35.80 -84.93
N ALA A 30 52.15 -36.34 -85.55
CA ALA A 30 50.76 -36.00 -85.28
C ALA A 30 50.29 -36.44 -83.88
N HIS A 31 51.02 -37.33 -83.21
CA HIS A 31 50.70 -37.77 -81.85
C HIS A 31 51.26 -36.82 -80.80
N ILE A 32 51.94 -35.74 -81.18
CA ILE A 32 52.44 -34.76 -80.21
C ILE A 32 51.43 -33.62 -80.08
N GLN A 33 51.05 -33.34 -78.82
CA GLN A 33 50.25 -32.19 -78.46
C GLN A 33 51.04 -31.31 -77.52
N VAL A 34 50.94 -29.99 -77.73
CA VAL A 34 51.53 -28.98 -76.85
C VAL A 34 50.40 -28.18 -76.20
N SER A 35 50.50 -27.95 -74.91
CA SER A 35 49.62 -27.03 -74.20
C SER A 35 50.43 -26.03 -73.37
N VAL A 36 49.88 -24.83 -73.21
CA VAL A 36 50.40 -23.78 -72.33
C VAL A 36 49.33 -23.50 -71.29
N ASP A 37 49.65 -23.71 -70.01
CA ASP A 37 48.71 -23.61 -68.89
C ASP A 37 47.38 -24.34 -69.18
N THR A 38 47.48 -25.59 -69.63
CA THR A 38 46.37 -26.50 -70.01
C THR A 38 45.61 -26.17 -71.29
N VAL A 39 45.90 -25.04 -71.95
CA VAL A 39 45.29 -24.67 -73.22
C VAL A 39 46.12 -25.22 -74.38
N VAL A 40 45.52 -26.07 -75.22
CA VAL A 40 46.16 -26.61 -76.43
C VAL A 40 46.64 -25.44 -77.31
N THR A 41 47.91 -25.49 -77.70
CA THR A 41 48.60 -24.41 -78.39
C THR A 41 49.29 -24.95 -79.64
N ASP A 42 49.13 -24.25 -80.75
CA ASP A 42 49.79 -24.60 -82.01
C ASP A 42 51.32 -24.48 -81.90
N PHE A 43 52.03 -25.40 -82.56
CA PHE A 43 53.49 -25.43 -82.56
C PHE A 43 54.04 -25.81 -83.94
N THR A 44 55.34 -25.60 -84.11
CA THR A 44 56.09 -26.02 -85.30
C THR A 44 57.30 -26.84 -84.88
N TRP A 45 57.79 -27.72 -85.74
CA TRP A 45 58.96 -28.55 -85.45
C TRP A 45 60.26 -27.81 -85.79
N VAL A 46 61.23 -27.81 -84.86
CA VAL A 46 62.61 -27.33 -85.10
C VAL A 46 63.48 -28.50 -85.52
N ASP A 47 63.37 -29.62 -84.81
CA ASP A 47 63.96 -30.93 -85.09
C ASP A 47 63.07 -32.03 -84.48
N SER A 48 63.46 -33.30 -84.56
CA SER A 48 62.64 -34.44 -84.07
C SER A 48 62.29 -34.40 -82.59
N TYR A 49 63.00 -33.64 -81.76
CA TYR A 49 62.79 -33.61 -80.31
C TYR A 49 62.69 -32.19 -79.75
N THR A 50 62.47 -31.19 -80.61
CA THR A 50 62.33 -29.78 -80.24
C THR A 50 61.19 -29.13 -81.00
N ILE A 51 60.22 -28.59 -80.25
CA ILE A 51 59.10 -27.82 -80.79
C ILE A 51 59.34 -26.32 -80.61
N LYS A 52 58.72 -25.51 -81.46
CA LYS A 52 58.69 -24.05 -81.35
C LYS A 52 57.27 -23.53 -81.26
N ILE A 53 57.01 -22.72 -80.24
CA ILE A 53 55.78 -21.95 -80.07
C ILE A 53 56.01 -20.55 -80.66
N ALA A 54 55.03 -20.02 -81.41
CA ALA A 54 55.20 -18.79 -82.18
C ALA A 54 55.50 -17.55 -81.31
N SER A 55 54.86 -17.47 -80.13
CA SER A 55 55.06 -16.41 -79.14
C SER A 55 55.60 -17.02 -77.84
N ALA A 56 56.60 -16.38 -77.22
CA ALA A 56 57.15 -16.83 -75.95
C ALA A 56 56.04 -16.84 -74.88
N PRO A 57 55.75 -18.00 -74.24
CA PRO A 57 54.78 -18.05 -73.15
C PRO A 57 55.23 -17.17 -71.98
N VAL A 58 54.27 -16.61 -71.24
CA VAL A 58 54.54 -15.73 -70.09
C VAL A 58 55.40 -16.46 -69.05
N ALA A 59 56.30 -15.73 -68.39
CA ALA A 59 57.15 -16.28 -67.35
C ALA A 59 56.32 -16.98 -66.26
N GLY A 60 56.65 -18.24 -65.97
CA GLY A 60 55.95 -19.07 -64.98
C GLY A 60 54.85 -19.98 -65.56
N ALA A 61 54.41 -19.74 -66.80
CA ALA A 61 53.48 -20.63 -67.52
C ALA A 61 54.09 -22.03 -67.67
N VAL A 62 53.25 -23.06 -67.57
CA VAL A 62 53.66 -24.45 -67.79
C VAL A 62 53.43 -24.80 -69.25
N VAL A 63 54.51 -25.08 -69.96
CA VAL A 63 54.46 -25.69 -71.29
C VAL A 63 54.51 -27.19 -71.11
N GLU A 64 53.43 -27.88 -71.45
CA GLU A 64 53.39 -29.34 -71.48
C GLU A 64 53.47 -29.83 -72.91
N ILE A 65 54.46 -30.69 -73.19
CA ILE A 65 54.58 -31.43 -74.44
C ILE A 65 54.25 -32.88 -74.11
N ARG A 66 53.22 -33.43 -74.75
CA ARG A 66 52.67 -34.75 -74.44
C ARG A 66 52.48 -35.58 -75.69
N ARG A 67 52.74 -36.88 -75.59
CA ARG A 67 52.31 -37.89 -76.56
C ARG A 67 50.85 -38.29 -76.32
N ILE A 68 50.07 -38.25 -77.38
CA ILE A 68 48.69 -38.70 -77.47
C ILE A 68 48.62 -39.73 -78.58
N THR A 69 48.82 -41.00 -78.22
CA THR A 69 48.64 -42.10 -79.15
C THR A 69 47.14 -42.27 -79.45
N PRO A 70 46.69 -42.36 -80.73
CA PRO A 70 45.28 -42.56 -81.07
C PRO A 70 44.73 -43.81 -80.40
N LYS A 71 43.51 -43.79 -79.84
CA LYS A 71 42.96 -44.92 -79.06
C LYS A 71 41.69 -45.52 -79.67
N ASP A 72 41.09 -44.81 -80.63
CA ASP A 72 39.81 -45.20 -81.24
C ASP A 72 39.97 -46.18 -82.41
N SER A 73 41.21 -46.41 -82.88
CA SER A 73 41.54 -47.33 -83.96
C SER A 73 42.89 -48.01 -83.74
N ALA A 74 43.02 -49.26 -84.22
CA ALA A 74 44.29 -49.97 -84.21
C ALA A 74 45.27 -49.36 -85.22
N ILE A 75 46.54 -49.22 -84.84
CA ILE A 75 47.60 -48.67 -85.71
C ILE A 75 47.93 -49.58 -86.90
N VAL A 76 47.68 -50.88 -86.77
CA VAL A 76 47.84 -51.90 -87.80
C VAL A 76 46.56 -52.73 -87.86
N SER A 77 46.10 -53.02 -89.07
CA SER A 77 44.94 -53.87 -89.35
C SER A 77 45.38 -55.08 -90.17
N PHE A 78 45.48 -56.25 -89.54
CA PHE A 78 45.77 -57.50 -90.23
C PHE A 78 44.50 -58.02 -90.93
N GLN A 79 44.63 -58.43 -92.19
CA GLN A 79 43.55 -59.03 -92.97
C GLN A 79 43.87 -60.50 -93.27
N ASP A 80 42.86 -61.31 -93.54
CA ASP A 80 43.07 -62.72 -93.89
C ASP A 80 43.93 -62.85 -95.16
N GLY A 81 45.04 -63.57 -95.05
CA GLY A 81 46.04 -63.70 -96.11
C GLY A 81 47.13 -62.62 -96.11
N SER A 82 47.11 -61.66 -95.18
CA SER A 82 48.24 -60.73 -94.96
C SER A 82 49.51 -61.49 -94.55
N THR A 83 50.65 -61.13 -95.14
CA THR A 83 51.94 -61.60 -94.64
C THR A 83 52.27 -60.84 -93.36
N LEU A 84 52.48 -61.54 -92.25
CA LEU A 84 52.91 -60.91 -90.99
C LEU A 84 54.33 -60.38 -91.15
N LEU A 85 54.48 -59.06 -91.16
CA LEU A 85 55.79 -58.42 -91.18
C LEU A 85 56.21 -58.12 -89.73
N GLU A 86 57.48 -58.36 -89.42
CA GLU A 86 58.10 -57.98 -88.14
C GLU A 86 57.85 -56.51 -87.81
N ALA A 87 57.99 -55.62 -88.80
CA ALA A 87 57.74 -54.19 -88.65
C ALA A 87 56.31 -53.85 -88.20
N ASP A 88 55.31 -54.59 -88.68
CA ASP A 88 53.90 -54.38 -88.30
C ASP A 88 53.64 -54.87 -86.86
N LEU A 89 54.27 -55.97 -86.46
CA LEU A 89 54.19 -56.51 -85.10
C LEU A 89 54.90 -55.59 -84.10
N ASP A 90 56.11 -55.12 -84.43
CA ASP A 90 56.86 -54.18 -83.60
C ASP A 90 56.13 -52.84 -83.44
N LEU A 91 55.49 -52.35 -84.51
CA LEU A 91 54.65 -51.16 -84.48
C LEU A 91 53.45 -51.35 -83.54
N MET A 92 52.77 -52.49 -83.62
CA MET A 92 51.64 -52.82 -82.73
C MET A 92 52.08 -52.94 -81.26
N VAL A 93 53.22 -53.58 -80.98
CA VAL A 93 53.76 -53.71 -79.62
C VAL A 93 54.13 -52.34 -79.05
N THR A 94 54.83 -51.51 -79.82
CA THR A 94 55.23 -50.17 -79.42
C THR A 94 54.02 -49.27 -79.16
N TYR A 95 53.00 -49.35 -80.03
CA TYR A 95 51.74 -48.65 -79.86
C TYR A 95 51.04 -49.02 -78.54
N ASN A 96 50.92 -50.32 -78.24
CA ASN A 96 50.31 -50.77 -76.99
C ASN A 96 51.13 -50.34 -75.76
N LEU A 97 52.47 -50.37 -75.84
CA LEU A 97 53.35 -49.88 -74.79
C LEU A 97 53.14 -48.38 -74.54
N TYR A 98 53.03 -47.57 -75.59
CA TYR A 98 52.82 -46.14 -75.46
C TYR A 98 51.46 -45.78 -74.88
N CYS A 99 50.39 -46.47 -75.30
CA CYS A 99 49.08 -46.36 -74.69
C CYS A 99 49.12 -46.72 -73.19
N ALA A 100 49.83 -47.78 -72.80
CA ALA A 100 49.97 -48.18 -71.40
C ALA A 100 50.78 -47.17 -70.58
N GLN A 101 51.86 -46.63 -71.13
CA GLN A 101 52.65 -45.56 -70.49
C GLN A 101 51.82 -44.28 -70.28
N GLU A 102 51.07 -43.85 -71.30
CA GLU A 102 50.19 -42.67 -71.21
C GLU A 102 49.09 -42.86 -70.15
N ALA A 103 48.51 -44.06 -70.06
CA ALA A 103 47.54 -44.39 -69.02
C ALA A 103 48.18 -44.37 -67.63
N TYR A 104 49.38 -44.95 -67.48
CA TYR A 104 50.10 -44.95 -66.21
C TYR A 104 50.45 -43.53 -65.75
N ASP A 105 51.00 -42.70 -66.64
CA ASP A 105 51.25 -41.28 -66.41
C ASP A 105 49.97 -40.53 -65.96
N GLY A 106 48.82 -40.83 -66.58
CA GLY A 106 47.53 -40.26 -66.17
C GLY A 106 47.10 -40.67 -64.75
N THR A 107 47.28 -41.95 -64.38
CA THR A 107 46.97 -42.41 -63.01
C THR A 107 47.90 -41.81 -61.97
N GLN A 108 49.19 -41.64 -62.30
CA GLN A 108 50.18 -41.05 -61.40
C GLN A 108 49.96 -39.55 -61.18
N ALA A 109 49.27 -38.86 -62.09
CA ALA A 109 48.87 -37.46 -61.95
C ALA A 109 47.46 -37.26 -61.35
N SER A 110 46.74 -38.35 -61.04
CA SER A 110 45.39 -38.32 -60.46
C SER A 110 45.42 -38.45 -58.93
N ILE A 111 44.31 -38.09 -58.28
CA ILE A 111 44.09 -38.44 -56.87
C ILE A 111 43.98 -39.97 -56.79
N HIS A 112 44.85 -40.61 -56.01
CA HIS A 112 44.90 -42.07 -55.87
C HIS A 112 44.93 -42.50 -54.40
N LEU A 113 44.60 -43.76 -54.12
CA LEU A 113 44.72 -44.32 -52.77
C LEU A 113 46.18 -44.60 -52.43
N THR A 114 46.54 -44.36 -51.17
CA THR A 114 47.78 -44.85 -50.57
C THR A 114 47.65 -46.33 -50.21
N ALA A 115 48.76 -46.95 -49.82
CA ALA A 115 48.76 -48.34 -49.29
C ALA A 115 47.86 -48.50 -48.06
N ASP A 116 47.60 -47.42 -47.33
CA ASP A 116 46.74 -47.38 -46.14
C ASP A 116 45.25 -47.09 -46.49
N GLY A 117 44.89 -47.04 -47.78
CA GLY A 117 43.52 -46.80 -48.21
C GLY A 117 43.03 -45.35 -48.03
N VAL A 118 43.96 -44.40 -47.89
CA VAL A 118 43.66 -42.96 -47.79
C VAL A 118 43.89 -42.30 -49.15
N TRP A 119 42.96 -41.46 -49.62
CA TRP A 119 43.15 -40.67 -50.83
C TRP A 119 44.29 -39.64 -50.66
N ASP A 120 45.25 -39.65 -51.58
CA ASP A 120 46.38 -38.72 -51.62
C ASP A 120 46.24 -37.75 -52.81
N GLY A 121 46.15 -36.46 -52.51
CA GLY A 121 46.13 -35.37 -53.48
C GLY A 121 47.51 -34.84 -53.87
N GLN A 122 48.58 -35.54 -53.45
CA GLN A 122 49.98 -35.27 -53.81
C GLN A 122 50.48 -33.87 -53.41
N GLY A 123 49.81 -33.23 -52.43
CA GLY A 123 50.13 -31.86 -51.99
C GLY A 123 49.79 -30.78 -53.01
N VAL A 124 49.01 -31.09 -54.06
CA VAL A 124 48.61 -30.13 -55.10
C VAL A 124 47.29 -29.45 -54.71
N ARG A 125 47.12 -28.18 -55.12
CA ARG A 125 45.89 -27.42 -54.88
C ARG A 125 44.71 -28.00 -55.67
N ALA A 126 43.62 -28.30 -54.97
CA ALA A 126 42.31 -28.63 -55.53
C ALA A 126 41.47 -27.36 -55.80
N THR A 127 40.71 -27.34 -56.91
CA THR A 127 39.77 -26.27 -57.28
C THR A 127 38.56 -26.87 -58.01
N ASP A 128 37.47 -26.12 -58.12
CA ASP A 128 36.24 -26.54 -58.84
C ASP A 128 35.51 -27.75 -58.23
N PHE A 129 35.51 -27.83 -56.91
CA PHE A 129 34.67 -28.78 -56.16
C PHE A 129 33.35 -28.09 -55.78
N ALA A 130 32.24 -28.81 -55.90
CA ALA A 130 30.93 -28.35 -55.44
C ALA A 130 30.91 -28.15 -53.92
N ASP A 131 29.96 -27.34 -53.44
CA ASP A 131 29.73 -27.19 -52.00
C ASP A 131 29.18 -28.51 -51.41
N PRO A 132 29.60 -28.88 -50.18
CA PRO A 132 29.19 -30.12 -49.54
C PRO A 132 27.67 -30.13 -49.25
N VAL A 133 27.02 -31.28 -49.46
CA VAL A 133 25.60 -31.52 -49.16
C VAL A 133 25.46 -32.47 -47.98
N ASP A 134 26.20 -33.58 -47.99
CA ASP A 134 26.19 -34.60 -46.95
C ASP A 134 27.35 -34.40 -45.96
N ALA A 135 27.21 -34.96 -44.75
CA ALA A 135 28.14 -34.73 -43.65
C ALA A 135 29.57 -35.27 -43.88
N GLN A 136 29.76 -36.16 -44.86
CA GLN A 136 31.06 -36.76 -45.21
C GLN A 136 31.69 -36.12 -46.46
N ASP A 137 31.04 -35.14 -47.08
CA ASP A 137 31.56 -34.46 -48.26
C ASP A 137 32.80 -33.61 -47.95
N LEU A 138 33.63 -33.40 -48.97
CA LEU A 138 34.77 -32.49 -48.88
C LEU A 138 34.27 -31.04 -48.78
N MET A 139 34.70 -30.33 -47.73
CA MET A 139 34.35 -28.92 -47.53
C MET A 139 35.38 -28.00 -48.18
N THR A 140 34.93 -27.08 -49.05
CA THR A 140 35.78 -26.04 -49.61
C THR A 140 36.04 -24.92 -48.58
N LEU A 141 37.19 -24.25 -48.68
CA LEU A 141 37.50 -23.08 -47.84
C LEU A 141 36.47 -21.95 -47.99
N ASN A 142 35.89 -21.79 -49.19
CA ASN A 142 34.85 -20.81 -49.46
C ASN A 142 33.58 -21.10 -48.63
N TYR A 143 33.08 -22.34 -48.69
CA TYR A 143 31.90 -22.76 -47.94
C TYR A 143 32.09 -22.54 -46.44
N MET A 144 33.23 -22.94 -45.88
CA MET A 144 33.56 -22.73 -44.47
C MET A 144 33.54 -21.25 -44.10
N ASN A 145 34.20 -20.40 -44.88
CA ASN A 145 34.28 -18.95 -44.60
C ASN A 145 32.92 -18.25 -44.71
N VAL A 146 32.05 -18.66 -45.64
CA VAL A 146 30.69 -18.12 -45.75
C VAL A 146 29.86 -18.52 -44.54
N ASN A 147 29.82 -19.82 -44.20
CA ASN A 147 29.03 -20.29 -43.06
C ASN A 147 29.53 -19.71 -41.74
N PHE A 148 30.85 -19.69 -41.52
CA PHE A 148 31.43 -19.10 -40.32
C PHE A 148 31.10 -17.61 -40.19
N ARG A 149 31.20 -16.83 -41.28
CA ARG A 149 30.79 -15.41 -41.29
C ARG A 149 29.31 -15.24 -40.95
N ASN A 150 28.43 -16.06 -41.52
CA ASN A 150 27.00 -15.99 -41.24
C ASN A 150 26.70 -16.29 -39.77
N THR A 151 27.36 -17.29 -39.18
CA THR A 151 27.23 -17.59 -37.75
C THR A 151 27.72 -16.44 -36.88
N MET A 152 28.87 -15.84 -37.20
CA MET A 152 29.39 -14.69 -36.46
C MET A 152 28.47 -13.47 -36.57
N LEU A 153 27.94 -13.19 -37.77
CA LEU A 153 27.00 -12.09 -37.99
C LEU A 153 25.70 -12.31 -37.20
N ALA A 154 25.20 -13.54 -37.11
CA ALA A 154 24.02 -13.87 -36.31
C ALA A 154 24.27 -13.65 -34.81
N ILE A 155 25.46 -14.00 -34.29
CA ILE A 155 25.85 -13.74 -32.90
C ILE A 155 25.93 -12.23 -32.63
N GLU A 156 26.53 -11.47 -33.54
CA GLU A 156 26.62 -10.01 -33.43
C GLU A 156 25.23 -9.37 -33.40
N GLN A 157 24.33 -9.79 -34.30
CA GLN A 157 22.96 -9.29 -34.35
C GLN A 157 22.18 -9.64 -33.07
N ASP A 158 22.30 -10.87 -32.56
CA ASP A 158 21.69 -11.26 -31.28
C ASP A 158 22.20 -10.40 -30.11
N SER A 159 23.48 -10.03 -30.10
CA SER A 159 24.02 -9.11 -29.09
C SER A 159 23.44 -7.70 -29.19
N ILE A 160 23.23 -7.19 -30.41
CA ILE A 160 22.63 -5.88 -30.69
C ILE A 160 21.16 -5.87 -30.28
N ASP A 161 20.43 -6.94 -30.58
CA ASP A 161 19.00 -7.08 -30.26
C ASP A 161 18.80 -7.14 -28.74
N LYS A 162 19.62 -7.93 -28.02
CA LYS A 162 19.62 -7.98 -26.56
C LYS A 162 19.94 -6.63 -25.93
N THR A 163 20.96 -5.94 -26.45
CA THR A 163 21.34 -4.58 -25.98
C THR A 163 20.21 -3.59 -26.22
N THR A 164 19.55 -3.67 -27.36
CA THR A 164 18.42 -2.81 -27.72
C THR A 164 17.21 -3.08 -26.82
N ALA A 165 16.89 -4.34 -26.55
CA ALA A 165 15.82 -4.72 -25.64
C ALA A 165 16.05 -4.19 -24.21
N ILE A 166 17.28 -4.33 -23.69
CA ILE A 166 17.67 -3.79 -22.38
C ILE A 166 17.50 -2.27 -22.35
N ARG A 167 17.98 -1.56 -23.39
CA ARG A 167 17.84 -0.10 -23.48
C ARG A 167 16.38 0.34 -23.53
N THR A 168 15.54 -0.37 -24.28
CA THR A 168 14.10 -0.08 -24.36
C THR A 168 13.43 -0.25 -23.00
N ALA A 169 13.71 -1.35 -22.30
CA ALA A 169 13.19 -1.58 -20.95
C ALA A 169 13.64 -0.49 -19.98
N ALA A 170 14.93 -0.13 -19.97
CA ALA A 170 15.47 0.92 -19.13
C ALA A 170 14.84 2.31 -19.42
N ASN A 171 14.56 2.61 -20.69
CA ASN A 171 13.86 3.85 -21.06
C ASN A 171 12.41 3.84 -20.58
N SER A 172 11.70 2.70 -20.69
CA SER A 172 10.34 2.57 -20.14
C SER A 172 10.31 2.74 -18.63
N ASP A 173 11.28 2.16 -17.91
CA ASP A 173 11.42 2.33 -16.45
C ASP A 173 11.70 3.80 -16.09
N LEU A 174 12.57 4.47 -16.85
CA LEU A 174 12.88 5.89 -16.64
C LEU A 174 11.66 6.80 -16.85
N GLU A 175 10.86 6.54 -17.88
CA GLU A 175 9.61 7.29 -18.14
C GLU A 175 8.56 7.05 -17.05
N ALA A 176 8.46 5.82 -16.52
CA ALA A 176 7.59 5.51 -15.39
C ALA A 176 8.02 6.25 -14.12
N ILE A 177 9.33 6.25 -13.81
CA ILE A 177 9.91 7.01 -12.70
C ILE A 177 9.66 8.51 -12.86
N HIS A 178 9.88 9.06 -14.06
CA HIS A 178 9.65 10.47 -14.34
C HIS A 178 8.17 10.85 -14.15
N THR A 179 7.24 10.01 -14.64
CA THR A 179 5.81 10.22 -14.45
C THR A 179 5.42 10.24 -12.97
N THR A 180 5.92 9.28 -12.18
CA THR A 180 5.68 9.25 -10.74
C THR A 180 6.25 10.49 -10.04
N ALA A 181 7.49 10.87 -10.35
CA ALA A 181 8.11 12.05 -9.74
C ALA A 181 7.35 13.35 -10.05
N VAL A 182 6.84 13.50 -11.28
CA VAL A 182 5.99 14.65 -11.65
C VAL A 182 4.67 14.65 -10.88
N ASN A 183 4.04 13.49 -10.71
CA ASN A 183 2.81 13.37 -9.93
C ASN A 183 3.04 13.69 -8.45
N ASP A 184 4.11 13.18 -7.84
CA ASP A 184 4.48 13.48 -6.46
C ASP A 184 4.73 14.98 -6.27
N LEU A 185 5.43 15.63 -7.21
CA LEU A 185 5.67 17.07 -7.17
C LEU A 185 4.35 17.87 -7.26
N ASN A 186 3.41 17.44 -8.09
CA ASN A 186 2.09 18.06 -8.19
C ASN A 186 1.27 17.90 -6.91
N VAL A 187 1.35 16.75 -6.24
CA VAL A 187 0.68 16.51 -4.95
C VAL A 187 1.29 17.39 -3.85
N ILE A 188 2.62 17.48 -3.78
CA ILE A 188 3.32 18.35 -2.83
C ILE A 188 2.93 19.82 -3.04
N THR A 189 2.87 20.26 -4.30
CA THR A 189 2.48 21.64 -4.65
C THR A 189 1.05 21.94 -4.20
N GLN A 190 0.10 21.04 -4.48
CA GLN A 190 -1.29 21.19 -4.04
C GLN A 190 -1.43 21.21 -2.51
N ALA A 191 -0.70 20.36 -1.80
CA ALA A 191 -0.70 20.35 -0.34
C ALA A 191 -0.15 21.67 0.24
N ALA A 192 0.91 22.23 -0.36
CA ALA A 192 1.47 23.52 0.04
C ALA A 192 0.51 24.70 -0.21
N GLU A 193 -0.19 24.69 -1.34
CA GLU A 193 -1.22 25.69 -1.66
C GLU A 193 -2.41 25.61 -0.70
N ALA A 194 -2.86 24.40 -0.35
CA ALA A 194 -3.93 24.18 0.62
C ALA A 194 -3.53 24.66 2.02
N ALA A 195 -2.32 24.34 2.48
CA ALA A 195 -1.79 24.81 3.76
C ALA A 195 -1.68 26.34 3.82
N THR A 196 -1.27 26.97 2.71
CA THR A 196 -1.22 28.43 2.59
C THR A 196 -2.62 29.05 2.70
N SER A 197 -3.60 28.47 2.01
CA SER A 197 -4.99 28.92 2.03
C SER A 197 -5.61 28.78 3.43
N ALA A 198 -5.39 27.65 4.11
CA ALA A 198 -5.85 27.42 5.47
C ALA A 198 -5.24 28.43 6.46
N SER A 199 -3.95 28.75 6.30
CA SER A 199 -3.26 29.76 7.11
C SER A 199 -3.85 31.16 6.92
N GLN A 200 -4.20 31.53 5.68
CA GLN A 200 -4.88 32.80 5.38
C GLN A 200 -6.26 32.87 6.03
N THR A 201 -7.03 31.78 5.98
CA THR A 201 -8.34 31.69 6.65
C THR A 201 -8.21 31.83 8.17
N ALA A 202 -7.28 31.11 8.80
CA ALA A 202 -7.06 31.17 10.24
C ALA A 202 -6.64 32.58 10.70
N ALA A 203 -5.82 33.28 9.91
CA ALA A 203 -5.46 34.67 10.16
C ALA A 203 -6.69 35.59 10.09
N LYS A 204 -7.56 35.42 9.09
CA LYS A 204 -8.80 36.20 8.94
C LYS A 204 -9.80 35.95 10.07
N THR A 205 -9.91 34.70 10.53
CA THR A 205 -10.72 34.35 11.70
C THR A 205 -10.17 35.01 12.96
N SER A 206 -8.85 35.01 13.14
CA SER A 206 -8.20 35.66 14.29
C SER A 206 -8.42 37.18 14.30
N GLU A 207 -8.33 37.84 13.15
CA GLU A 207 -8.67 39.26 12.98
C GLU A 207 -10.13 39.54 13.38
N THR A 208 -11.05 38.68 12.95
CA THR A 208 -12.48 38.78 13.29
C THR A 208 -12.72 38.62 14.80
N ASN A 209 -12.08 37.63 15.43
CA ASN A 209 -12.20 37.38 16.86
C ASN A 209 -11.63 38.53 17.70
N ALA A 210 -10.53 39.14 17.26
CA ALA A 210 -9.96 40.33 17.88
C ALA A 210 -10.93 41.52 17.79
N ALA A 211 -11.54 41.75 16.63
CA ALA A 211 -12.55 42.80 16.44
C ALA A 211 -13.80 42.58 17.33
N ASN A 212 -14.31 41.35 17.42
CA ASN A 212 -15.44 41.00 18.30
C ASN A 212 -15.10 41.22 19.78
N SER A 213 -13.88 40.85 20.20
CA SER A 213 -13.42 41.06 21.57
C SER A 213 -13.30 42.55 21.91
N ALA A 214 -12.81 43.37 20.97
CA ALA A 214 -12.76 44.82 21.14
C ALA A 214 -14.18 45.43 21.27
N ALA A 215 -15.13 44.99 20.44
CA ALA A 215 -16.52 45.44 20.53
C ALA A 215 -17.18 45.05 21.86
N ALA A 216 -16.95 43.82 22.33
CA ALA A 216 -17.44 43.36 23.63
C ALA A 216 -16.86 44.18 24.80
N ALA A 217 -15.58 44.54 24.73
CA ALA A 217 -14.94 45.41 25.73
C ALA A 217 -15.60 46.81 25.77
N SER A 218 -15.80 47.44 24.61
CA SER A 218 -16.49 48.75 24.52
C SER A 218 -17.94 48.69 25.03
N ALA A 219 -18.66 47.60 24.76
CA ALA A 219 -20.01 47.40 25.30
C ALA A 219 -20.01 47.26 26.83
N SER A 220 -19.01 46.55 27.38
CA SER A 220 -18.85 46.39 28.83
C SER A 220 -18.52 47.72 29.53
N GLU A 221 -17.67 48.54 28.92
CA GLU A 221 -17.37 49.89 29.41
C GLU A 221 -18.63 50.77 29.45
N THR A 222 -19.45 50.72 28.40
CA THR A 222 -20.74 51.43 28.33
C THR A 222 -21.71 50.94 29.42
N ALA A 223 -21.82 49.63 29.63
CA ALA A 223 -22.67 49.05 30.67
C ALA A 223 -22.21 49.42 32.09
N SER A 224 -20.90 49.51 32.31
CA SER A 224 -20.31 49.96 33.57
C SER A 224 -20.65 51.44 33.84
N ALA A 225 -20.50 52.31 32.84
CA ALA A 225 -20.89 53.71 32.94
C ALA A 225 -22.39 53.89 33.23
N ALA A 226 -23.25 53.10 32.58
CA ALA A 226 -24.70 53.10 32.84
C ALA A 226 -25.02 52.65 34.28
N SER A 227 -24.33 51.62 34.79
CA SER A 227 -24.49 51.14 36.16
C SER A 227 -24.06 52.18 37.19
N GLN A 228 -22.96 52.90 36.93
CA GLN A 228 -22.51 54.01 37.77
C GLN A 228 -23.54 55.14 37.82
N ALA A 229 -24.13 55.50 36.67
CA ALA A 229 -25.20 56.50 36.60
C ALA A 229 -26.45 56.06 37.38
N ALA A 230 -26.86 54.79 37.24
CA ALA A 230 -28.00 54.23 37.98
C ALA A 230 -27.76 54.23 39.51
N ALA A 231 -26.54 53.94 39.95
CA ALA A 231 -26.15 54.03 41.36
C ALA A 231 -26.23 55.48 41.87
N LYS A 232 -25.75 56.46 41.08
CA LYS A 232 -25.84 57.90 41.42
C LYS A 232 -27.29 58.39 41.54
N THR A 233 -28.16 57.92 40.64
CA THR A 233 -29.60 58.18 40.72
C THR A 233 -30.21 57.56 41.98
N SER A 234 -29.81 56.33 42.33
CA SER A 234 -30.30 55.65 43.54
C SER A 234 -29.87 56.37 44.82
N GLU A 235 -28.62 56.86 44.88
CA GLU A 235 -28.12 57.72 45.96
C GLU A 235 -28.98 58.98 46.13
N THR A 236 -29.29 59.65 45.02
CA THR A 236 -30.14 60.85 45.00
C THR A 236 -31.57 60.55 45.46
N ASN A 237 -32.14 59.44 45.00
CA ASN A 237 -33.47 58.99 45.41
C ASN A 237 -33.52 58.66 46.89
N ALA A 238 -32.51 57.96 47.43
CA ALA A 238 -32.40 57.65 48.85
C ALA A 238 -32.33 58.93 49.70
N ALA A 239 -31.51 59.91 49.32
CA ALA A 239 -31.44 61.20 50.00
C ALA A 239 -32.79 61.97 49.95
N THR A 240 -33.50 61.89 48.82
CA THR A 240 -34.84 62.47 48.68
C THR A 240 -35.84 61.78 49.60
N SER A 241 -35.82 60.45 49.66
CA SER A 241 -36.68 59.68 50.58
C SER A 241 -36.37 59.96 52.05
N GLU A 242 -35.10 60.15 52.43
CA GLU A 242 -34.72 60.56 53.78
C GLU A 242 -35.30 61.93 54.14
N GLN A 243 -35.17 62.93 53.25
CA GLN A 243 -35.77 64.25 53.43
C GLN A 243 -37.30 64.18 53.56
N GLN A 244 -37.95 63.38 52.71
CA GLN A 244 -39.40 63.17 52.77
C GLN A 244 -39.83 62.47 54.06
N ALA A 245 -39.10 61.44 54.51
CA ALA A 245 -39.37 60.74 55.76
C ALA A 245 -39.21 61.67 56.98
N ALA A 246 -38.19 62.52 56.99
CA ALA A 246 -38.01 63.54 58.03
C ALA A 246 -39.17 64.56 58.04
N GLY A 247 -39.62 65.02 56.86
CA GLY A 247 -40.80 65.87 56.73
C GLY A 247 -42.09 65.19 57.19
N TYR A 248 -42.28 63.91 56.83
CA TYR A 248 -43.45 63.13 57.23
C TYR A 248 -43.45 62.90 58.75
N ALA A 249 -42.32 62.50 59.33
CA ALA A 249 -42.15 62.35 60.77
C ALA A 249 -42.43 63.66 61.54
N ALA A 250 -41.95 64.80 61.04
CA ALA A 250 -42.20 66.10 61.65
C ALA A 250 -43.68 66.55 61.56
N SER A 251 -44.44 66.05 60.58
CA SER A 251 -45.88 66.31 60.43
C SER A 251 -46.78 65.28 61.14
N LEU A 252 -46.22 64.16 61.58
CA LEU A 252 -46.94 63.08 62.23
C LEU A 252 -47.26 63.42 63.70
N LYS A 253 -48.52 63.78 63.97
CA LYS A 253 -49.04 63.96 65.34
C LYS A 253 -49.46 62.61 65.90
N LEU A 254 -48.54 61.90 66.56
CA LEU A 254 -48.82 60.62 67.22
C LEU A 254 -49.58 60.80 68.56
N PRO A 255 -50.64 60.03 68.84
CA PRO A 255 -51.24 59.97 70.16
C PRO A 255 -50.30 59.26 71.16
N VAL A 256 -50.29 59.70 72.42
CA VAL A 256 -49.44 59.15 73.48
C VAL A 256 -49.76 57.66 73.72
N ALA A 257 -48.78 56.79 73.52
CA ALA A 257 -48.91 55.36 73.79
C ALA A 257 -48.87 55.09 75.30
N SER A 258 -49.71 54.16 75.78
CA SER A 258 -49.57 53.55 77.11
C SER A 258 -49.52 52.03 76.95
N GLY A 259 -48.40 51.39 77.35
CA GLY A 259 -48.22 49.94 77.38
C GLY A 259 -47.27 49.33 76.32
N GLU A 260 -46.63 48.21 76.67
CA GLU A 260 -45.54 47.54 75.91
C GLU A 260 -46.00 46.45 74.92
N ALA A 261 -46.88 46.78 73.96
CA ALA A 261 -47.19 45.85 72.87
C ALA A 261 -46.99 46.51 71.50
N LEU A 262 -46.49 45.72 70.53
CA LEU A 262 -46.34 46.14 69.13
C LEU A 262 -47.74 46.34 68.52
N GLN A 263 -48.15 47.58 68.24
CA GLN A 263 -49.47 47.94 67.71
C GLN A 263 -49.32 48.56 66.32
N ALA A 264 -50.05 48.05 65.33
CA ALA A 264 -50.17 48.71 64.04
C ALA A 264 -51.16 49.89 64.16
N LEU A 265 -51.04 50.91 63.30
CA LEU A 265 -51.93 52.08 63.22
C LEU A 265 -52.73 52.07 61.91
N ARG A 266 -54.05 52.30 61.97
CA ARG A 266 -54.95 52.52 60.83
C ARG A 266 -55.42 53.97 60.77
N GLN A 267 -55.87 54.44 59.61
CA GLN A 267 -56.51 55.76 59.49
C GLN A 267 -57.86 55.74 60.22
N ASN A 268 -58.13 56.77 61.04
CA ASN A 268 -59.39 56.88 61.76
C ASN A 268 -60.56 57.11 60.78
N ALA A 269 -61.77 56.76 61.19
CA ALA A 269 -62.95 56.82 60.33
C ALA A 269 -63.30 58.24 59.80
N THR A 270 -62.71 59.29 60.39
CA THR A 270 -62.89 60.69 59.98
C THR A 270 -61.78 61.20 59.05
N GLU A 271 -60.83 60.34 58.67
CA GLU A 271 -59.71 60.61 57.76
C GLU A 271 -58.71 61.70 58.21
N THR A 272 -58.88 62.24 59.42
CA THR A 272 -58.08 63.36 59.97
C THR A 272 -56.95 62.92 60.91
N GLY A 273 -56.79 61.62 61.16
CA GLY A 273 -55.72 61.09 62.03
C GLY A 273 -55.59 59.57 62.00
N LEU A 274 -54.71 59.02 62.85
CA LEU A 274 -54.45 57.58 62.97
C LEU A 274 -54.96 57.04 64.33
N GLU A 275 -55.42 55.79 64.35
CA GLU A 275 -55.84 55.02 65.53
C GLU A 275 -55.25 53.60 65.52
N TYR A 276 -55.14 52.91 66.67
CA TYR A 276 -54.50 51.59 66.74
C TYR A 276 -55.38 50.43 66.23
N PHE A 277 -54.77 49.42 65.61
CA PHE A 277 -55.40 48.17 65.19
C PHE A 277 -55.69 47.27 66.41
N PRO A 278 -56.93 46.76 66.57
CA PRO A 278 -57.21 45.73 67.55
C PRO A 278 -56.81 44.35 67.01
N SER A 279 -55.68 43.81 67.48
CA SER A 279 -55.19 42.42 67.35
C SER A 279 -54.50 41.95 66.04
N HIS A 280 -53.61 40.96 66.19
CA HIS A 280 -52.58 40.44 65.27
C HIS A 280 -53.15 39.46 64.21
N LEU A 281 -52.55 39.40 63.00
CA LEU A 281 -53.00 38.52 61.90
C LEU A 281 -52.66 37.05 62.17
N ALA A 282 -53.62 36.15 61.91
CA ALA A 282 -53.55 34.72 62.23
C ALA A 282 -52.47 33.92 61.46
N HIS A 283 -51.97 34.41 60.32
CA HIS A 283 -51.00 33.70 59.48
C HIS A 283 -50.05 34.70 58.77
N GLY A 284 -48.72 34.63 59.00
CA GLY A 284 -47.75 35.51 58.33
C GLY A 284 -46.34 35.60 58.93
N LEU A 285 -45.42 36.17 58.14
CA LEU A 285 -43.96 36.32 58.35
C LEU A 285 -43.55 36.52 59.82
N GLY A 286 -42.76 35.58 60.35
CA GLY A 286 -42.15 35.67 61.68
C GLY A 286 -42.85 34.86 62.79
N ALA A 287 -43.99 34.22 62.52
CA ALA A 287 -44.65 33.33 63.48
C ALA A 287 -44.19 31.86 63.34
N LEU A 288 -43.96 31.16 64.47
CA LEU A 288 -43.86 29.69 64.47
C LEU A 288 -45.26 29.11 64.24
N VAL A 289 -45.53 28.64 63.02
CA VAL A 289 -46.83 28.05 62.66
C VAL A 289 -46.72 26.53 62.63
N ASP A 290 -47.39 25.87 63.58
CA ASP A 290 -47.49 24.41 63.65
C ASP A 290 -48.79 23.95 62.95
N PHE A 291 -48.65 23.34 61.77
CA PHE A 291 -49.79 22.82 61.01
C PHE A 291 -50.27 21.46 61.48
N ARG A 292 -49.57 20.82 62.44
CA ARG A 292 -50.07 19.59 63.06
C ARG A 292 -51.30 19.84 63.93
N THR A 293 -51.46 21.06 64.45
CA THR A 293 -52.59 21.47 65.30
C THR A 293 -53.72 22.16 64.52
N THR A 294 -53.57 22.32 63.21
CA THR A 294 -54.59 22.92 62.33
C THR A 294 -55.23 21.85 61.43
N THR A 295 -56.26 22.24 60.67
CA THR A 295 -56.92 21.37 59.69
C THR A 295 -56.14 21.23 58.37
N MET A 296 -54.90 21.74 58.28
CA MET A 296 -54.13 21.81 57.03
C MET A 296 -53.73 20.45 56.45
N ALA A 297 -53.59 19.42 57.29
CA ALA A 297 -53.35 18.04 56.83
C ALA A 297 -54.52 17.50 55.99
N THR A 298 -55.74 17.90 56.34
CA THR A 298 -57.00 17.44 55.72
C THR A 298 -57.67 18.51 54.87
N ALA A 299 -57.04 19.68 54.72
CA ALA A 299 -57.60 20.81 53.99
C ALA A 299 -57.83 20.44 52.52
N THR A 300 -59.01 20.78 52.03
CA THR A 300 -59.35 20.74 50.61
C THR A 300 -58.84 22.00 49.91
N PRO A 301 -58.73 22.01 48.57
CA PRO A 301 -58.34 23.22 47.84
C PRO A 301 -59.16 24.46 48.20
N ALA A 302 -60.47 24.33 48.38
CA ALA A 302 -61.35 25.45 48.73
C ALA A 302 -61.04 26.08 50.11
N ASP A 303 -60.51 25.30 51.06
CA ASP A 303 -60.17 25.79 52.40
C ASP A 303 -58.98 26.76 52.38
N VAL A 304 -58.22 26.78 51.28
CA VAL A 304 -57.01 27.62 51.12
C VAL A 304 -57.20 28.69 50.05
N TYR A 305 -58.42 28.93 49.58
CA TYR A 305 -58.69 29.96 48.59
C TYR A 305 -58.51 31.37 49.16
N GLY A 306 -57.76 32.19 48.42
CA GLY A 306 -57.45 33.56 48.80
C GLY A 306 -56.60 33.69 50.08
N THR A 307 -56.06 32.60 50.61
CA THR A 307 -55.22 32.63 51.82
C THR A 307 -53.77 33.01 51.55
N GLY A 308 -53.39 33.18 50.27
CA GLY A 308 -52.02 33.49 49.86
C GLY A 308 -51.09 32.30 49.99
N THR A 309 -49.80 32.55 50.23
CA THR A 309 -48.83 31.48 50.54
C THR A 309 -48.65 31.34 52.04
N GLN A 310 -48.83 30.12 52.54
CA GLN A 310 -48.65 29.78 53.94
C GLN A 310 -47.53 28.74 54.11
N PHE A 311 -46.82 28.81 55.23
CA PHE A 311 -45.75 27.88 55.60
C PHE A 311 -46.01 27.33 57.01
N GLY A 312 -45.79 26.03 57.22
CA GLY A 312 -45.92 25.46 58.56
C GLY A 312 -45.32 24.07 58.70
N PHE A 313 -45.02 23.71 59.94
CA PHE A 313 -44.46 22.41 60.31
C PHE A 313 -45.55 21.33 60.32
N ILE A 314 -45.32 20.19 59.66
CA ILE A 314 -46.30 19.08 59.57
C ILE A 314 -45.63 17.70 59.41
N SER A 315 -46.39 16.61 59.57
CA SER A 315 -45.97 15.25 59.18
C SER A 315 -46.37 14.95 57.73
N GLY A 316 -45.46 14.33 56.96
CA GLY A 316 -45.72 13.86 55.60
C GLY A 316 -46.39 12.48 55.53
N GLY A 317 -46.30 11.68 56.59
CA GLY A 317 -46.83 10.32 56.62
C GLY A 317 -48.35 10.24 56.80
N PRO A 318 -48.91 9.02 56.96
CA PRO A 318 -50.36 8.77 57.10
C PRO A 318 -51.12 9.62 58.13
N GLY A 319 -50.48 10.02 59.23
CA GLY A 319 -51.01 10.87 60.29
C GLY A 319 -50.91 12.37 60.02
N GLY A 320 -50.44 12.76 58.84
CA GLY A 320 -50.45 14.13 58.34
C GLY A 320 -50.91 14.19 56.88
N LEU A 321 -50.00 14.50 55.96
CA LEU A 321 -50.35 14.71 54.54
C LEU A 321 -50.63 13.43 53.73
N ALA A 322 -50.41 12.26 54.33
CA ALA A 322 -50.60 10.95 53.71
C ALA A 322 -49.90 10.82 52.35
N ILE A 323 -48.65 11.29 52.26
CA ILE A 323 -47.84 11.20 51.03
C ILE A 323 -47.49 9.72 50.82
N PRO A 324 -47.84 9.11 49.67
CA PRO A 324 -47.51 7.72 49.39
C PRO A 324 -46.00 7.47 49.50
N GLY A 325 -45.61 6.48 50.30
CA GLY A 325 -44.20 6.10 50.51
C GLY A 325 -43.46 6.90 51.59
N VAL A 326 -44.12 7.83 52.29
CA VAL A 326 -43.57 8.54 53.45
C VAL A 326 -44.11 7.90 54.74
N ALA A 327 -43.23 7.44 55.63
CA ALA A 327 -43.61 6.83 56.90
C ALA A 327 -43.92 7.88 57.99
N ASP A 328 -44.64 7.52 59.05
CA ASP A 328 -44.76 8.37 60.24
C ASP A 328 -43.76 7.99 61.35
N PRO A 329 -43.23 8.96 62.11
CA PRO A 329 -43.29 10.40 61.86
C PRO A 329 -42.19 10.85 60.88
N SER A 330 -42.56 11.38 59.71
CA SER A 330 -41.62 12.06 58.81
C SER A 330 -41.95 13.54 58.76
N TYR A 331 -41.25 14.33 59.55
CA TYR A 331 -41.50 15.76 59.66
C TYR A 331 -40.87 16.56 58.53
N GLY A 332 -41.55 17.64 58.16
CA GLY A 332 -41.10 18.56 57.15
C GLY A 332 -41.85 19.87 57.18
N ILE A 333 -41.57 20.69 56.17
CA ILE A 333 -42.28 21.94 55.96
C ILE A 333 -43.27 21.73 54.82
N LEU A 334 -44.52 22.12 55.07
CA LEU A 334 -45.54 22.26 54.03
C LEU A 334 -45.63 23.72 53.63
N THR A 335 -45.52 23.95 52.33
CA THR A 335 -45.87 25.22 51.70
C THR A 335 -47.20 25.03 50.98
N VAL A 336 -48.17 25.90 51.27
CA VAL A 336 -49.49 25.89 50.62
C VAL A 336 -49.64 27.19 49.82
N HIS A 337 -49.91 27.06 48.53
CA HIS A 337 -50.18 28.18 47.63
C HIS A 337 -51.68 28.23 47.33
N GLY A 338 -52.33 29.31 47.77
CA GLY A 338 -53.77 29.52 47.67
C GLY A 338 -54.11 30.96 47.25
N HIS A 339 -53.36 31.51 46.29
CA HIS A 339 -53.47 32.91 45.89
C HIS A 339 -54.80 33.28 45.23
N TRP A 340 -55.43 32.31 44.56
CA TRP A 340 -56.69 32.53 43.85
C TRP A 340 -57.89 32.08 44.69
N LYS A 341 -59.07 32.67 44.42
CA LYS A 341 -60.26 32.59 45.29
C LYS A 341 -61.34 31.59 44.82
N ASP A 342 -61.14 30.94 43.68
CA ASP A 342 -62.12 30.02 43.08
C ASP A 342 -61.46 28.94 42.19
N THR A 343 -62.28 28.13 41.52
CA THR A 343 -61.85 26.99 40.70
C THR A 343 -61.32 27.34 39.31
N SER A 344 -61.28 28.61 38.90
CA SER A 344 -60.83 28.98 37.54
C SER A 344 -59.31 28.86 37.34
N ALA A 345 -58.53 28.80 38.43
CA ALA A 345 -57.07 28.68 38.41
C ALA A 345 -56.56 27.49 39.25
N LEU A 346 -57.28 26.36 39.23
CA LEU A 346 -56.98 25.17 40.05
C LEU A 346 -55.51 24.73 40.03
N PRO A 347 -54.79 24.65 38.89
CA PRO A 347 -53.38 24.26 38.88
C PRO A 347 -52.43 25.23 39.60
N ALA A 348 -52.85 26.48 39.82
CA ALA A 348 -52.08 27.47 40.58
C ALA A 348 -52.29 27.33 42.11
N ILE A 349 -53.27 26.53 42.53
CA ILE A 349 -53.47 26.14 43.93
C ILE A 349 -52.72 24.83 44.15
N ALA A 350 -51.66 24.87 44.95
CA ALA A 350 -50.71 23.78 45.06
C ALA A 350 -50.13 23.62 46.47
N GLN A 351 -49.58 22.44 46.73
CA GLN A 351 -48.90 22.11 47.96
C GLN A 351 -47.54 21.48 47.68
N GLU A 352 -46.54 21.90 48.44
CA GLU A 352 -45.18 21.40 48.39
C GLU A 352 -44.76 20.91 49.76
N PHE A 353 -44.21 19.70 49.82
CA PHE A 353 -43.66 19.13 51.04
C PHE A 353 -42.19 18.80 50.88
N ALA A 354 -41.39 19.27 51.83
CA ALA A 354 -39.96 19.03 51.89
C ALA A 354 -39.59 18.35 53.22
N SER A 355 -38.97 17.17 53.12
CA SER A 355 -38.39 16.45 54.26
C SER A 355 -37.05 15.83 53.86
N GLY A 356 -35.97 16.22 54.53
CA GLY A 356 -34.61 15.79 54.21
C GLY A 356 -34.24 16.04 52.73
N THR A 357 -33.90 14.97 52.02
CA THR A 357 -33.58 14.98 50.58
C THR A 357 -34.79 14.74 49.67
N GLN A 358 -35.99 14.53 50.22
CA GLN A 358 -37.19 14.23 49.43
C GLN A 358 -38.01 15.51 49.19
N ARG A 359 -38.54 15.66 47.98
CA ARG A 359 -39.41 16.77 47.59
C ARG A 359 -40.66 16.25 46.89
N PHE A 360 -41.82 16.69 47.37
CA PHE A 360 -43.11 16.26 46.86
C PHE A 360 -43.98 17.46 46.49
N PHE A 361 -44.81 17.28 45.46
CA PHE A 361 -45.68 18.31 44.92
C PHE A 361 -47.07 17.74 44.64
N ARG A 362 -48.12 18.52 44.84
CA ARG A 362 -49.47 18.25 44.32
C ARG A 362 -50.18 19.55 44.00
N TYR A 363 -51.18 19.49 43.13
CA TYR A 363 -51.98 20.65 42.72
C TYR A 363 -53.47 20.32 42.79
N ALA A 364 -54.33 21.35 42.85
CA ALA A 364 -55.77 21.14 42.89
C ALA A 364 -56.31 20.67 41.53
N THR A 365 -57.19 19.68 41.54
CA THR A 365 -57.89 19.19 40.34
C THR A 365 -59.40 19.47 40.39
N GLY A 366 -59.91 19.89 41.56
CA GLY A 366 -61.26 20.39 41.80
C GLY A 366 -61.34 21.11 43.15
N ALA A 367 -62.48 21.72 43.47
CA ALA A 367 -62.64 22.49 44.72
C ALA A 367 -62.38 21.66 46.00
N THR A 368 -62.66 20.37 45.95
CA THR A 368 -62.55 19.46 47.09
C THR A 368 -61.46 18.40 46.91
N THR A 369 -60.73 18.42 45.79
CA THR A 369 -59.85 17.31 45.39
C THR A 369 -58.46 17.80 45.01
N TRP A 370 -57.45 17.27 45.68
CA TRP A 370 -56.05 17.38 45.27
C TRP A 370 -55.68 16.29 44.28
N SER A 371 -54.70 16.56 43.41
CA SER A 371 -54.02 15.52 42.64
C SER A 371 -53.35 14.51 43.59
N ALA A 372 -52.94 13.38 43.02
CA ALA A 372 -51.96 12.54 43.69
C ALA A 372 -50.67 13.35 43.97
N TRP A 373 -49.92 12.91 44.99
CA TRP A 373 -48.60 13.47 45.26
C TRP A 373 -47.59 12.98 44.21
N PHE A 374 -46.89 13.92 43.60
CA PHE A 374 -45.76 13.69 42.70
C PHE A 374 -44.46 13.77 43.50
N THR A 375 -43.53 12.87 43.21
CA THR A 375 -42.16 12.98 43.71
C THR A 375 -41.35 13.82 42.72
N VAL A 376 -40.89 15.00 43.13
CA VAL A 376 -40.09 15.91 42.29
C VAL A 376 -38.62 15.50 42.30
N TYR A 377 -38.12 15.03 43.45
CA TYR A 377 -36.78 14.48 43.60
C TYR A 377 -36.74 13.41 44.69
N ASN A 378 -36.17 12.25 44.35
CA ASN A 378 -35.73 11.21 45.28
C ASN A 378 -34.50 10.53 44.66
N SER A 379 -33.58 10.03 45.49
CA SER A 379 -32.32 9.42 45.06
C SER A 379 -32.48 8.21 44.10
N GLY A 380 -33.70 7.69 43.93
CA GLY A 380 -34.01 6.57 43.03
C GLY A 380 -34.29 6.91 41.54
N ASN A 381 -34.60 8.16 41.17
CA ASN A 381 -35.07 8.49 39.80
C ASN A 381 -34.04 9.24 38.91
N PHE A 382 -32.86 9.56 39.46
CA PHE A 382 -31.76 10.20 38.72
C PHE A 382 -30.42 9.62 39.22
N ALA A 383 -30.07 8.43 38.73
CA ALA A 383 -28.87 7.70 39.17
C ALA A 383 -27.69 7.96 38.24
N ILE A 384 -26.69 8.70 38.74
CA ILE A 384 -25.39 8.94 38.07
C ILE A 384 -24.73 7.63 37.61
N SER A 385 -25.03 6.49 38.25
CA SER A 385 -24.55 5.15 37.88
C SER A 385 -24.96 4.67 36.49
N ASN A 386 -25.93 5.31 35.82
CA ASN A 386 -26.36 4.95 34.48
C ASN A 386 -25.48 5.55 33.36
N TYR A 387 -24.40 6.26 33.72
CA TYR A 387 -23.41 6.81 32.80
C TYR A 387 -22.02 6.26 33.13
N ILE A 388 -21.21 5.94 32.12
CA ILE A 388 -19.78 5.65 32.34
C ILE A 388 -19.13 6.97 32.75
N ALA A 389 -18.70 7.07 34.01
CA ALA A 389 -18.03 8.25 34.50
C ALA A 389 -16.68 8.45 33.78
N VAL A 390 -16.45 9.64 33.25
CA VAL A 390 -15.19 10.00 32.57
C VAL A 390 -14.02 9.80 33.54
N GLY A 391 -13.00 9.07 33.10
CA GLY A 391 -11.77 8.83 33.88
C GLY A 391 -11.93 7.85 35.04
N SER A 392 -13.06 7.17 35.18
CA SER A 392 -13.28 6.16 36.24
C SER A 392 -13.06 4.73 35.72
N GLN A 393 -12.41 3.89 36.54
CA GLN A 393 -12.25 2.47 36.26
C GLN A 393 -13.60 1.74 36.36
N HIS A 394 -13.89 0.87 35.39
CA HIS A 394 -15.13 0.10 35.35
C HIS A 394 -14.84 -1.39 35.54
N ASP A 395 -14.77 -1.82 36.81
CA ASP A 395 -14.50 -3.21 37.21
C ASP A 395 -15.76 -4.06 37.12
N THR A 396 -16.12 -4.51 35.91
CA THR A 396 -17.25 -5.43 35.70
C THR A 396 -16.81 -6.71 35.02
N THR A 397 -17.37 -7.84 35.47
CA THR A 397 -17.10 -9.17 34.90
C THR A 397 -17.86 -9.43 33.59
N GLY A 398 -18.57 -8.44 33.03
CA GLY A 398 -19.57 -8.67 31.99
C GLY A 398 -19.93 -7.50 31.07
N MET A 399 -19.08 -6.49 30.93
CA MET A 399 -19.28 -5.46 29.90
C MET A 399 -19.37 -6.10 28.51
N LYS A 400 -20.52 -5.93 27.85
CA LYS A 400 -20.76 -6.39 26.48
C LYS A 400 -21.11 -5.20 25.60
N PHE A 401 -20.37 -5.03 24.53
CA PHE A 401 -20.70 -4.11 23.44
C PHE A 401 -21.40 -4.91 22.34
N TYR A 402 -22.66 -4.59 22.03
CA TYR A 402 -23.45 -5.30 21.01
C TYR A 402 -23.74 -4.37 19.83
N SER A 403 -23.18 -4.67 18.67
CA SER A 403 -23.44 -3.92 17.44
C SER A 403 -24.76 -4.42 16.85
N GLY A 404 -25.81 -3.60 16.92
CA GLY A 404 -27.19 -3.98 16.57
C GLY A 404 -27.34 -4.76 15.26
N SER A 405 -27.12 -4.06 14.13
CA SER A 405 -27.20 -4.62 12.77
C SER A 405 -26.29 -3.89 11.77
N PRO A 406 -24.96 -3.82 11.98
CA PRO A 406 -24.07 -3.29 10.94
C PRO A 406 -24.10 -4.21 9.70
N PRO A 407 -24.04 -3.67 8.47
CA PRO A 407 -23.95 -4.45 7.24
C PRO A 407 -22.58 -5.14 7.13
N ALA A 408 -22.34 -5.87 6.04
CA ALA A 408 -21.00 -6.38 5.75
C ALA A 408 -19.97 -5.24 5.80
N ILE A 409 -18.77 -5.51 6.34
CA ILE A 409 -17.74 -4.48 6.59
C ILE A 409 -17.44 -3.64 5.34
N ALA A 410 -17.39 -4.27 4.16
CA ALA A 410 -17.16 -3.58 2.88
C ALA A 410 -18.30 -2.63 2.44
N SER A 411 -19.47 -2.70 3.08
CA SER A 411 -20.66 -1.91 2.78
C SER A 411 -20.90 -0.76 3.76
N ILE A 412 -19.99 -0.53 4.71
CA ILE A 412 -20.04 0.60 5.63
C ILE A 412 -19.41 1.81 4.94
N THR A 413 -20.23 2.66 4.32
CA THR A 413 -19.77 3.77 3.45
C THR A 413 -20.09 5.17 3.97
N ALA A 414 -20.72 5.29 5.15
CA ALA A 414 -21.07 6.58 5.75
C ALA A 414 -21.09 6.52 7.29
N SER A 415 -20.94 7.70 7.92
CA SER A 415 -20.83 7.90 9.38
C SER A 415 -22.11 7.60 10.19
N GLY A 416 -23.23 7.24 9.54
CA GLY A 416 -24.52 6.95 10.20
C GLY A 416 -24.70 5.49 10.68
N GLN A 417 -23.70 4.63 10.50
CA GLN A 417 -23.72 3.23 10.87
C GLN A 417 -22.89 3.04 12.15
N SER A 418 -23.49 3.26 13.33
CA SER A 418 -22.75 3.27 14.60
C SER A 418 -22.47 1.85 15.12
N PRO A 419 -21.22 1.36 15.10
CA PRO A 419 -20.86 0.14 15.81
C PRO A 419 -20.98 0.36 17.32
N ALA A 420 -20.96 -0.72 18.10
CA ALA A 420 -21.08 -0.64 19.55
C ALA A 420 -19.92 0.08 20.26
N LEU A 421 -18.80 0.26 19.57
CA LEU A 421 -17.65 1.04 20.03
C LEU A 421 -17.01 1.75 18.83
N THR A 422 -16.82 3.06 18.96
CA THR A 422 -16.13 3.90 17.99
C THR A 422 -14.96 4.59 18.68
N ILE A 423 -13.77 4.45 18.10
CA ILE A 423 -12.57 5.18 18.50
C ILE A 423 -12.29 6.20 17.40
N GLY A 424 -12.29 7.49 17.74
CA GLY A 424 -12.07 8.58 16.79
C GLY A 424 -11.20 9.67 17.41
N ASN A 425 -10.62 10.49 16.55
CA ASN A 425 -9.72 11.61 16.88
C ASN A 425 -10.37 12.98 16.63
N SER A 426 -11.68 13.03 16.35
CA SER A 426 -12.46 14.25 16.08
C SER A 426 -11.90 15.10 14.94
N ASP A 427 -11.62 14.47 13.79
CA ASP A 427 -11.14 15.13 12.56
C ASP A 427 -9.78 15.84 12.75
N ASN A 428 -8.92 15.29 13.61
CA ASN A 428 -7.56 15.78 13.82
C ASN A 428 -6.54 14.92 13.08
N ASP A 429 -6.14 15.36 11.89
CA ASP A 429 -5.18 14.65 11.03
C ASP A 429 -3.78 14.48 11.67
N ALA A 430 -3.46 15.26 12.73
CA ALA A 430 -2.21 15.14 13.47
C ALA A 430 -2.30 14.16 14.65
N ALA A 431 -3.43 13.48 14.87
CA ALA A 431 -3.64 12.57 15.98
C ALA A 431 -4.12 11.19 15.49
N SER A 432 -3.58 10.14 16.11
CA SER A 432 -4.03 8.76 15.89
C SER A 432 -5.40 8.49 16.53
N ALA A 433 -6.20 7.61 15.93
CA ALA A 433 -7.39 7.03 16.55
C ALA A 433 -7.03 5.66 17.15
N VAL A 434 -6.67 5.64 18.44
CA VAL A 434 -6.11 4.45 19.12
C VAL A 434 -6.82 4.11 20.42
N MET A 435 -6.76 2.84 20.79
CA MET A 435 -7.08 2.35 22.12
C MET A 435 -5.82 1.84 22.83
N ALA A 436 -5.80 2.00 24.15
CA ALA A 436 -4.70 1.56 25.01
C ALA A 436 -4.98 0.16 25.59
N PHE A 437 -3.97 -0.71 25.56
CA PHE A 437 -3.95 -1.98 26.28
C PHE A 437 -2.87 -1.91 27.35
N ILE A 438 -3.27 -2.08 28.61
CA ILE A 438 -2.38 -1.94 29.77
C ILE A 438 -2.49 -3.21 30.63
N ARG A 439 -1.33 -3.76 30.98
CA ARG A 439 -1.15 -4.65 32.12
C ARG A 439 -0.37 -3.88 33.17
N ASP A 440 -1.07 -3.47 34.22
CA ASP A 440 -0.54 -2.53 35.22
C ASP A 440 0.82 -2.97 35.78
N GLY A 441 1.77 -2.04 35.75
CA GLY A 441 3.13 -2.24 36.24
C GLY A 441 3.98 -3.22 35.43
N GLN A 442 3.56 -3.60 34.22
CA GLN A 442 4.23 -4.67 33.47
C GLN A 442 4.42 -4.39 31.99
N TYR A 443 3.35 -4.11 31.24
CA TYR A 443 3.44 -3.91 29.80
C TYR A 443 2.25 -3.11 29.30
N ALA A 444 2.47 -2.20 28.36
CA ALA A 444 1.40 -1.46 27.72
C ALA A 444 1.73 -1.13 26.26
N CYS A 445 0.69 -1.03 25.43
CA CYS A 445 0.81 -0.61 24.04
C CYS A 445 -0.49 0.04 23.56
N TYR A 446 -0.41 0.75 22.45
CA TYR A 446 -1.56 1.25 21.71
C TYR A 446 -1.82 0.40 20.47
N LEU A 447 -3.09 0.26 20.09
CA LEU A 447 -3.54 -0.34 18.84
C LEU A 447 -4.58 0.58 18.20
N GLY A 448 -4.45 0.86 16.91
CA GLY A 448 -5.39 1.73 16.22
C GLY A 448 -4.93 2.17 14.83
N ILE A 449 -5.60 3.20 14.31
CA ILE A 449 -5.22 3.86 13.07
C ILE A 449 -4.30 5.03 13.41
N ASP A 450 -3.09 5.00 12.88
CA ASP A 450 -2.05 6.01 13.11
C ASP A 450 -2.21 7.21 12.15
N THR A 451 -1.42 8.27 12.32
CA THR A 451 -1.52 9.52 11.53
C THR A 451 -1.25 9.35 10.04
N ASP A 452 -0.71 8.20 9.62
CA ASP A 452 -0.51 7.82 8.21
C ASP A 452 -1.63 6.94 7.65
N ASN A 453 -2.77 6.85 8.35
CA ASN A 453 -3.94 6.03 8.01
C ASN A 453 -3.66 4.52 7.96
N VAL A 454 -2.59 4.05 8.60
CA VAL A 454 -2.26 2.63 8.69
C VAL A 454 -2.71 2.07 10.04
N PHE A 455 -3.23 0.84 10.03
CA PHE A 455 -3.55 0.12 11.26
C PHE A 455 -2.27 -0.44 11.90
N LYS A 456 -1.93 0.03 13.10
CA LYS A 456 -0.65 -0.24 13.77
C LYS A 456 -0.81 -0.60 15.26
N ILE A 457 0.23 -1.26 15.78
CA ILE A 457 0.47 -1.46 17.22
C ILE A 457 1.81 -0.83 17.62
N GLY A 458 1.90 -0.17 18.77
CA GLY A 458 3.16 0.46 19.20
C GLY A 458 3.06 1.33 20.44
N GLY A 459 4.12 2.11 20.70
CA GLY A 459 4.21 3.02 21.83
C GLY A 459 4.44 2.33 23.18
N TRP A 460 4.73 3.14 24.20
CA TRP A 460 4.96 2.71 25.59
C TRP A 460 5.99 1.57 25.72
N SER A 461 5.58 0.38 26.16
CA SER A 461 6.50 -0.74 26.39
C SER A 461 7.07 -1.30 25.08
N MET A 462 6.52 -0.93 23.92
CA MET A 462 7.09 -1.20 22.59
C MET A 462 8.13 -0.16 22.14
N GLY A 463 8.38 0.87 22.96
CA GLY A 463 9.27 1.99 22.66
C GLY A 463 8.63 3.06 21.78
N ASP A 464 9.43 4.03 21.36
CA ASP A 464 9.03 5.15 20.47
C ASP A 464 8.91 4.68 19.01
N VAL A 465 8.24 3.55 18.80
CA VAL A 465 8.10 2.87 17.51
C VAL A 465 6.66 2.40 17.34
N SER A 466 6.17 2.44 16.10
CA SER A 466 4.91 1.81 15.69
C SER A 466 5.14 0.76 14.60
N TYR A 467 4.39 -0.33 14.68
CA TYR A 467 4.50 -1.49 13.80
C TYR A 467 3.17 -1.71 13.05
N PRO A 468 3.18 -1.70 11.70
CA PRO A 468 2.01 -2.04 10.90
C PRO A 468 1.52 -3.47 11.17
N VAL A 469 0.20 -3.63 11.25
CA VAL A 469 -0.41 -4.96 11.28
C VAL A 469 -0.56 -5.46 9.84
N ILE A 470 0.13 -6.56 9.53
CA ILE A 470 0.11 -7.14 8.18
C ILE A 470 -1.12 -8.05 8.01
N HIS A 471 -1.86 -7.84 6.92
CA HIS A 471 -3.03 -8.61 6.48
C HIS A 471 -3.01 -8.81 4.95
N SER A 472 -3.92 -9.63 4.42
CA SER A 472 -3.93 -10.01 2.99
C SER A 472 -3.90 -8.81 2.02
N ALA A 473 -4.59 -7.71 2.36
CA ALA A 473 -4.62 -6.52 1.50
C ALA A 473 -3.35 -5.64 1.53
N ASN A 474 -2.46 -5.76 2.53
CA ASN A 474 -1.23 -4.96 2.61
C ASN A 474 0.06 -5.79 2.59
N LEU A 475 -0.04 -7.13 2.55
CA LEU A 475 1.09 -8.06 2.55
C LEU A 475 2.15 -7.69 1.49
N GLY A 476 1.73 -7.47 0.23
CA GLY A 476 2.64 -7.17 -0.87
C GLY A 476 3.41 -5.86 -0.73
N ALA A 477 2.86 -4.87 -0.02
CA ALA A 477 3.53 -3.59 0.22
C ALA A 477 4.67 -3.71 1.24
N TYR A 478 4.56 -4.64 2.20
CA TYR A 478 5.52 -4.79 3.29
C TYR A 478 6.48 -5.98 3.11
N THR A 479 6.20 -6.93 2.21
CA THR A 479 7.09 -8.09 1.97
C THR A 479 7.98 -7.94 0.73
N GLY A 480 7.78 -6.92 -0.11
CA GLY A 480 8.38 -6.86 -1.45
C GLY A 480 7.95 -8.07 -2.30
N GLN A 481 8.37 -8.15 -3.57
CA GLN A 481 8.30 -9.43 -4.27
C GLN A 481 9.01 -10.48 -3.41
N LEU A 482 8.33 -11.59 -3.09
CA LEU A 482 8.89 -12.70 -2.31
C LEU A 482 10.14 -13.23 -3.03
N ALA A 483 11.31 -12.65 -2.77
CA ALA A 483 12.59 -13.14 -3.24
C ALA A 483 12.92 -14.38 -2.39
N VAL A 484 12.26 -15.49 -2.69
CA VAL A 484 12.42 -16.74 -1.95
C VAL A 484 13.89 -17.13 -1.98
N GLY A 485 14.58 -17.00 -0.84
CA GLY A 485 15.97 -17.40 -0.70
C GLY A 485 17.02 -16.29 -0.83
N ALA A 486 16.75 -15.06 -0.41
CA ALA A 486 17.79 -14.10 -0.04
C ALA A 486 17.85 -13.89 1.49
N VAL A 487 19.01 -13.50 2.02
CA VAL A 487 19.11 -13.12 3.44
C VAL A 487 18.25 -11.88 3.68
N GLY A 488 17.44 -11.89 4.75
CA GLY A 488 16.47 -10.84 5.06
C GLY A 488 15.04 -11.14 4.58
N THR A 489 14.80 -12.23 3.85
CA THR A 489 13.46 -12.57 3.36
C THR A 489 12.64 -13.33 4.39
N TYR A 490 11.33 -13.06 4.42
CA TYR A 490 10.37 -13.82 5.21
C TYR A 490 9.66 -14.85 4.35
N ALA A 491 9.43 -16.04 4.91
CA ALA A 491 8.62 -17.08 4.27
C ALA A 491 7.75 -17.82 5.29
N PHE A 492 6.63 -18.36 4.82
CA PHE A 492 5.89 -19.37 5.56
C PHE A 492 6.58 -20.72 5.39
N MET A 493 7.04 -21.27 6.50
CA MET A 493 7.88 -22.46 6.51
C MET A 493 7.39 -23.46 7.52
N TRP A 494 7.47 -24.72 7.10
CA TRP A 494 7.09 -25.89 7.85
C TRP A 494 8.32 -26.53 8.49
N ALA A 495 8.23 -26.95 9.75
CA ALA A 495 9.29 -27.66 10.45
C ALA A 495 8.72 -28.77 11.34
N ASN A 496 9.44 -29.89 11.44
CA ASN A 496 9.04 -30.99 12.31
C ASN A 496 9.64 -30.79 13.70
N GLY A 497 8.87 -30.23 14.63
CA GLY A 497 9.30 -30.03 16.02
C GLY A 497 8.57 -28.87 16.71
N ASN A 498 8.88 -28.69 18.00
CA ASN A 498 8.42 -27.53 18.78
C ASN A 498 9.55 -26.52 18.86
N TYR A 499 9.36 -25.33 18.31
CA TYR A 499 10.39 -24.29 18.27
C TYR A 499 9.82 -22.95 18.74
N ALA A 500 10.55 -22.29 19.65
CA ALA A 500 10.20 -20.97 20.13
C ALA A 500 10.66 -19.88 19.14
N PRO A 501 10.02 -18.69 19.13
CA PRO A 501 10.53 -17.54 18.39
C PRO A 501 11.99 -17.25 18.74
N GLY A 502 12.80 -16.90 17.74
CA GLY A 502 14.24 -16.70 17.85
C GLY A 502 15.09 -17.96 17.65
N THR A 503 14.49 -19.16 17.61
CA THR A 503 15.24 -20.40 17.33
C THR A 503 15.79 -20.37 15.90
N LEU A 504 17.08 -20.68 15.73
CA LEU A 504 17.71 -20.82 14.42
C LEU A 504 17.59 -22.27 13.91
N LEU A 505 17.10 -22.43 12.70
CA LEU A 505 16.94 -23.71 12.02
C LEU A 505 17.71 -23.72 10.70
N ALA A 506 18.34 -24.85 10.40
CA ALA A 506 18.96 -25.07 9.10
C ALA A 506 17.86 -25.23 8.03
N GLY A 507 18.09 -24.61 6.86
CA GLY A 507 17.20 -24.70 5.70
C GLY A 507 16.89 -26.14 5.30
N SER A 508 17.87 -27.05 5.45
CA SER A 508 17.71 -28.48 5.17
C SER A 508 16.73 -29.20 6.11
N SER A 509 16.36 -28.58 7.23
CA SER A 509 15.46 -29.15 8.25
C SER A 509 14.06 -28.53 8.22
N ILE A 510 13.82 -27.61 7.28
CA ILE A 510 12.56 -26.88 7.13
C ILE A 510 12.14 -26.86 5.67
N TYR A 511 10.85 -26.73 5.43
CA TYR A 511 10.26 -26.85 4.10
C TYR A 511 9.38 -25.65 3.82
N TYR A 512 9.26 -25.23 2.56
CA TYR A 512 8.21 -24.25 2.24
C TYR A 512 6.84 -24.90 2.45
N GLY A 513 5.91 -24.20 3.06
CA GLY A 513 4.64 -24.83 3.41
C GLY A 513 3.65 -23.89 4.10
N SER A 514 2.42 -24.38 4.21
CA SER A 514 1.34 -23.74 4.96
C SER A 514 0.90 -24.68 6.08
N TYR A 515 -0.09 -24.25 6.87
CA TYR A 515 -0.54 -24.92 8.09
C TYR A 515 -0.69 -26.46 7.97
N ASN A 516 -1.21 -26.96 6.84
CA ASN A 516 -1.45 -28.40 6.60
C ASN A 516 -0.70 -28.98 5.39
N TYR A 517 0.17 -28.20 4.76
CA TYR A 517 0.83 -28.60 3.52
C TYR A 517 2.32 -28.33 3.61
N GLN A 518 3.10 -29.38 3.41
CA GLN A 518 4.54 -29.31 3.30
C GLN A 518 4.91 -29.52 1.84
N SER A 519 5.69 -28.62 1.26
CA SER A 519 6.27 -28.85 -0.06
C SER A 519 7.37 -29.92 0.01
N SER A 520 7.71 -30.51 -1.13
CA SER A 520 8.88 -31.39 -1.25
C SER A 520 10.21 -30.63 -1.24
N VAL A 521 10.18 -29.29 -1.16
CA VAL A 521 11.36 -28.43 -1.28
C VAL A 521 11.79 -27.93 0.10
N THR A 522 13.00 -28.29 0.50
CA THR A 522 13.66 -27.71 1.66
C THR A 522 14.22 -26.34 1.33
N ALA A 523 14.35 -25.48 2.32
CA ALA A 523 15.00 -24.19 2.12
C ALA A 523 16.53 -24.30 2.16
N SER A 524 17.22 -23.26 1.70
CA SER A 524 18.67 -23.11 1.86
C SER A 524 18.97 -22.07 2.95
N GLY A 525 20.18 -22.13 3.51
CA GLY A 525 20.64 -21.14 4.51
C GLY A 525 20.16 -21.42 5.93
N THR A 526 20.24 -20.40 6.79
CA THR A 526 19.78 -20.45 8.19
C THR A 526 18.59 -19.53 8.36
N TRP A 527 17.56 -20.03 9.04
CA TRP A 527 16.30 -19.32 9.23
C TRP A 527 15.99 -19.18 10.71
N MET A 528 15.51 -18.00 11.09
CA MET A 528 15.04 -17.71 12.43
C MET A 528 13.53 -17.85 12.49
N VAL A 529 13.06 -18.64 13.45
CA VAL A 529 11.63 -18.82 13.73
C VAL A 529 11.05 -17.51 14.27
N CYS A 530 10.02 -16.94 13.63
CA CYS A 530 9.42 -15.67 14.08
C CYS A 530 8.13 -15.86 14.91
N GLY A 531 7.51 -17.04 14.84
CA GLY A 531 6.32 -17.40 15.64
C GLY A 531 6.43 -18.81 16.20
N TYR A 532 5.70 -19.13 17.27
CA TYR A 532 5.76 -20.45 17.91
C TYR A 532 5.36 -21.59 16.95
N LEU A 533 6.24 -22.57 16.81
CA LEU A 533 5.96 -23.86 16.17
C LEU A 533 5.63 -24.88 17.26
N SER A 534 4.51 -25.57 17.14
CA SER A 534 4.12 -26.62 18.08
C SER A 534 3.55 -27.84 17.33
N SER A 535 3.46 -28.99 18.00
CA SER A 535 3.05 -30.27 17.39
C SER A 535 1.76 -30.25 16.57
N GLY A 536 0.84 -29.30 16.84
CA GLY A 536 -0.39 -29.08 16.07
C GLY A 536 -0.30 -28.02 14.96
N TYR A 537 0.66 -27.10 15.02
CA TYR A 537 0.88 -26.01 14.07
C TYR A 537 2.22 -26.21 13.39
N LYS A 538 2.22 -26.86 12.23
CA LYS A 538 3.47 -27.30 11.61
C LYS A 538 4.12 -26.27 10.69
N ALA A 539 3.51 -25.10 10.49
CA ALA A 539 4.11 -24.00 9.72
C ALA A 539 3.97 -22.65 10.44
N THR A 540 4.98 -21.79 10.31
CA THR A 540 5.04 -20.44 10.88
C THR A 540 5.83 -19.51 9.95
N VAL A 541 5.83 -18.21 10.25
CA VAL A 541 6.71 -17.25 9.56
C VAL A 541 8.14 -17.43 10.07
N MET A 542 9.09 -17.49 9.15
CA MET A 542 10.52 -17.49 9.46
C MET A 542 11.24 -16.43 8.64
N LEU A 543 12.31 -15.86 9.21
CA LEU A 543 13.21 -14.90 8.57
C LEU A 543 14.50 -15.60 8.17
N ARG A 544 14.93 -15.46 6.91
CA ARG A 544 16.26 -15.93 6.52
C ARG A 544 17.32 -15.00 7.09
N VAL A 545 18.23 -15.54 7.89
CA VAL A 545 19.29 -14.76 8.56
C VAL A 545 20.70 -15.04 8.03
N ALA A 546 20.90 -16.15 7.30
CA ALA A 546 22.15 -16.47 6.60
C ALA A 546 21.89 -17.34 5.35
#